data_AF-A0AAU1YQF7-F1
#
_entry.id   AF-A0AAU1YQF7-F1
#
_cell.length_a   1.000
_cell.length_b   1.000
_cell.length_c   1.000
_cell.angle_alpha   90.00
_cell.angle_beta   90.00
_cell.angle_gamma   90.00
#
_symmetry.space_group_name_H-M   'P 1'
#
loop_
_entity.id
_entity.type
_entity.pdbx_description
1 polymer ?
#
loop_
_entity_poly.entity_id
_entity_poly.type
_entity_poly.pdbx_seq_one_letter_code
_entity_poly.pdbx_strand_id
1 'polypeptide(L)'
;MTRLRDRKWRSDRGQVALEYIGFLPVLLLIALCGIQLGWSAYVVQQAETAARTAARAEAREPGAGVAAGRQSIRSNLAARAVIDVDPSPDTVVVTVTLPINSIVPGVAPHTVRRTAVMPNDDPKGP
;
A
#
# COMPACT_ATOMS: atom_id res chain seq x y z
N MET A 1 43.21 56.71 24.69
CA MET A 1 43.75 55.44 24.17
C MET A 1 42.66 54.37 24.27
N THR A 2 41.93 54.14 23.19
CA THR A 2 40.68 53.36 23.17
C THR A 2 40.98 51.96 22.64
N ARG A 3 40.89 50.92 23.48
CA ARG A 3 40.92 49.52 23.02
C ARG A 3 39.51 48.96 23.07
N LEU A 4 38.84 48.94 21.93
CA LEU A 4 37.63 48.15 21.73
C LEU A 4 38.04 46.68 21.73
N ARG A 5 37.61 45.94 22.75
CA ARG A 5 37.80 44.49 22.82
C ARG A 5 36.81 43.83 21.86
N ASP A 6 37.33 43.26 20.78
CA ASP A 6 36.59 42.37 19.88
C ASP A 6 35.96 41.23 20.68
N ARG A 7 34.63 41.24 20.77
CA ARG A 7 33.88 40.08 21.27
C ARG A 7 33.87 39.04 20.16
N LYS A 8 34.84 38.13 20.19
CA LYS A 8 34.80 36.89 19.42
C LYS A 8 33.68 36.02 20.01
N TRP A 9 32.46 36.19 19.50
CA TRP A 9 31.34 35.30 19.80
C TRP A 9 31.72 33.90 19.30
N ARG A 10 31.97 32.99 20.24
CA ARG A 10 32.26 31.57 19.98
C ARG A 10 31.06 30.95 19.27
N SER A 11 31.13 30.93 17.95
CA SER A 11 30.27 30.16 17.04
C SER A 11 30.62 28.66 17.04
N ASP A 12 31.00 28.09 18.20
CA ASP A 12 31.35 26.66 18.31
C ASP A 12 30.14 25.78 18.65
N ARG A 13 29.08 26.36 19.26
CA ARG A 13 27.90 25.59 19.68
C ARG A 13 26.86 25.41 18.58
N GLY A 14 26.92 26.22 17.52
CA GLY A 14 25.99 26.17 16.39
C GLY A 14 26.42 25.25 15.25
N GLN A 15 27.72 24.95 15.13
CA GLN A 15 28.25 24.13 14.04
C GLN A 15 27.77 22.67 14.14
N VAL A 16 27.83 22.11 15.36
CA VAL A 16 27.36 20.74 15.62
C VAL A 16 25.84 20.62 15.42
N ALA A 17 25.06 21.61 15.85
CA ALA A 17 23.61 21.62 15.66
C ALA A 17 23.21 21.71 14.17
N LEU A 18 23.96 22.47 13.36
CA LEU A 18 23.75 22.57 11.92
C LEU A 18 24.13 21.27 11.17
N GLU A 19 25.18 20.57 11.59
CA GLU A 19 25.52 19.24 11.05
C GLU A 19 24.41 18.22 11.32
N TYR A 20 23.84 18.18 12.53
CA TYR A 20 22.75 17.25 12.85
C TYR A 20 21.44 17.59 12.14
N ILE A 21 21.17 18.88 11.87
CA ILE A 21 20.04 19.29 11.02
C ILE A 21 20.19 18.75 9.59
N GLY A 22 21.42 18.54 9.10
CA GLY A 22 21.67 17.89 7.80
C GLY A 22 21.26 16.42 7.76
N PHE A 23 21.33 15.71 8.88
CA PHE A 23 20.90 14.30 8.98
C PHE A 23 19.40 14.13 9.20
N LEU A 24 18.74 15.12 9.82
CA LEU A 24 17.29 15.10 10.04
C LEU A 24 16.45 14.78 8.78
N PRO A 25 16.65 15.44 7.61
CA PRO A 25 15.89 15.11 6.41
C PRO A 25 16.17 13.69 5.90
N VAL A 26 17.39 13.17 6.08
CA VAL A 26 17.74 11.79 5.71
C VAL A 26 16.99 10.79 6.61
N LEU A 27 16.97 11.03 7.92
CA LEU A 27 16.22 10.19 8.86
C LEU A 27 14.72 10.24 8.60
N LEU A 28 14.17 11.41 8.26
CA LEU A 28 12.77 11.55 7.85
C LEU A 28 12.47 10.78 6.57
N LEU A 29 13.38 10.82 5.59
CA LEU A 29 13.22 10.05 4.35
C LEU A 29 13.23 8.54 4.62
N ILE A 30 14.12 8.06 5.48
CA ILE A 30 14.15 6.65 5.89
C ILE A 30 12.86 6.26 6.61
N ALA A 31 12.37 7.11 7.53
CA ALA A 31 11.12 6.87 8.23
C ALA A 31 9.93 6.82 7.25
N LEU A 32 9.86 7.74 6.28
CA LEU A 32 8.85 7.74 5.22
C LEU A 32 8.94 6.48 4.34
N CYS A 33 10.14 6.02 3.99
CA CYS A 33 10.33 4.75 3.29
C CYS A 33 9.80 3.57 4.11
N GLY A 34 10.07 3.53 5.42
CA GLY A 34 9.50 2.51 6.31
C GLY A 34 7.97 2.52 6.33
N ILE A 35 7.37 3.72 6.43
CA ILE A 35 5.92 3.90 6.36
C ILE A 35 5.36 3.45 5.01
N GLN A 36 6.03 3.78 3.91
CA GLN A 36 5.65 3.37 2.56
C GLN A 36 5.65 1.85 2.41
N LEU A 37 6.67 1.17 2.94
CA LEU A 37 6.76 -0.28 2.93
C LEU A 37 5.61 -0.92 3.74
N GLY A 38 5.34 -0.39 4.94
CA GLY A 38 4.22 -0.83 5.77
C GLY A 38 2.88 -0.64 5.07
N TRP A 39 2.68 0.50 4.40
CA TRP A 39 1.49 0.78 3.60
C TRP A 39 1.36 -0.18 2.40
N SER A 40 2.43 -0.42 1.66
CA SER A 40 2.42 -1.38 0.54
C SER A 40 2.05 -2.78 1.01
N ALA A 41 2.63 -3.26 2.12
CA ALA A 41 2.31 -4.56 2.70
C ALA A 41 0.83 -4.65 3.14
N TYR A 42 0.30 -3.58 3.74
CA TYR A 42 -1.12 -3.50 4.10
C TYR A 42 -2.04 -3.64 2.87
N VAL A 43 -1.74 -2.93 1.77
CA VAL A 43 -2.54 -3.02 0.54
C VAL A 43 -2.44 -4.41 -0.10
N VAL A 44 -1.26 -5.03 -0.08
CA VAL A 44 -1.05 -6.42 -0.53
C VAL A 44 -1.97 -7.38 0.23
N GLN A 45 -2.01 -7.26 1.57
CA GLN A 45 -2.85 -8.10 2.42
C GLN A 45 -4.34 -7.89 2.10
N GLN A 46 -4.76 -6.65 1.88
CA GLN A 46 -6.15 -6.34 1.50
C GLN A 46 -6.51 -6.96 0.14
N ALA A 47 -5.62 -6.91 -0.85
CA ALA A 47 -5.87 -7.54 -2.16
C ALA A 47 -6.03 -9.06 -2.04
N GLU A 48 -5.25 -9.71 -1.18
CA GLU A 48 -5.35 -11.15 -0.94
C GLU A 48 -6.66 -11.55 -0.25
N THR A 49 -7.06 -10.79 0.79
CA THR A 49 -8.36 -10.96 1.46
C THR A 49 -9.52 -10.79 0.49
N ALA A 50 -9.48 -9.74 -0.32
CA ALA A 50 -10.50 -9.49 -1.34
C ALA A 50 -10.57 -10.62 -2.36
N ALA A 51 -9.43 -11.08 -2.89
CA ALA A 51 -9.39 -12.14 -3.90
C ALA A 51 -9.96 -13.45 -3.37
N ARG A 52 -9.56 -13.85 -2.16
CA ARG A 52 -10.08 -15.07 -1.53
C ARG A 52 -11.56 -14.98 -1.20
N THR A 53 -12.01 -13.85 -0.67
CA THR A 53 -13.43 -13.66 -0.32
C THR A 53 -14.29 -13.63 -1.57
N ALA A 54 -13.83 -12.94 -2.62
CA ALA A 54 -14.51 -12.89 -3.90
C ALA A 54 -14.59 -14.26 -4.55
N ALA A 55 -13.48 -15.02 -4.61
CA ALA A 55 -13.47 -16.37 -5.18
C ALA A 55 -14.42 -17.31 -4.45
N ARG A 56 -14.47 -17.25 -3.11
CA ARG A 56 -15.40 -18.04 -2.29
C ARG A 56 -16.86 -17.69 -2.54
N ALA A 57 -17.17 -16.41 -2.65
CA ALA A 57 -18.53 -15.96 -2.87
C ALA A 57 -19.00 -16.34 -4.27
N GLU A 58 -18.14 -16.14 -5.28
CA GLU A 58 -18.44 -16.50 -6.67
C GLU A 58 -18.60 -18.01 -6.88
N ALA A 59 -17.75 -18.83 -6.25
CA ALA A 59 -17.87 -20.28 -6.31
C ALA A 59 -19.18 -20.81 -5.70
N ARG A 60 -19.78 -20.06 -4.76
CA ARG A 60 -21.06 -20.42 -4.13
C ARG A 60 -22.27 -19.87 -4.87
N GLU A 61 -22.17 -18.64 -5.35
CA GLU A 61 -23.23 -17.93 -6.05
C GLU A 61 -22.61 -17.12 -7.19
N PRO A 62 -22.78 -17.58 -8.46
CA PRO A 62 -22.28 -16.86 -9.61
C PRO A 62 -22.78 -15.41 -9.65
N GLY A 63 -21.87 -14.46 -9.77
CA GLY A 63 -22.13 -13.02 -9.74
C GLY A 63 -21.93 -12.34 -8.37
N ALA A 64 -21.78 -13.10 -7.27
CA ALA A 64 -21.62 -12.54 -5.93
C ALA A 64 -20.17 -12.09 -5.61
N GLY A 65 -19.17 -12.56 -6.37
CA GLY A 65 -17.75 -12.41 -6.06
C GLY A 65 -17.27 -10.97 -5.97
N VAL A 66 -17.64 -10.14 -6.94
CA VAL A 66 -17.20 -8.72 -7.00
C VAL A 66 -17.72 -7.94 -5.78
N ALA A 67 -18.99 -8.12 -5.42
CA ALA A 67 -19.60 -7.43 -4.29
C ALA A 67 -18.98 -7.88 -2.97
N ALA A 68 -18.84 -9.19 -2.76
CA ALA A 68 -18.25 -9.76 -1.54
C ALA A 68 -16.78 -9.34 -1.36
N GLY A 69 -15.98 -9.39 -2.45
CA GLY A 69 -14.61 -8.93 -2.46
C GLY A 69 -14.48 -7.47 -2.02
N ARG A 70 -15.29 -6.56 -2.60
CA ARG A 70 -15.30 -5.14 -2.24
C ARG A 70 -15.72 -4.89 -0.79
N GLN A 71 -16.72 -5.60 -0.29
CA GLN A 71 -17.22 -5.44 1.07
C GLN A 71 -16.21 -5.95 2.13
N SER A 72 -15.34 -6.89 1.75
CA SER A 72 -14.35 -7.49 2.67
C SER A 72 -13.14 -6.60 2.98
N ILE A 73 -12.96 -5.49 2.28
CA ILE A 73 -11.83 -4.56 2.44
C ILE A 73 -12.31 -3.16 2.81
N ARG A 74 -11.37 -2.29 3.19
CA ARG A 74 -11.69 -0.89 3.53
C ARG A 74 -12.32 -0.18 2.33
N SER A 75 -13.34 0.65 2.60
CA SER A 75 -14.12 1.37 1.59
C SER A 75 -13.27 2.23 0.64
N ASN A 76 -12.22 2.88 1.16
CA ASN A 76 -11.30 3.70 0.35
C ASN A 76 -10.51 2.88 -0.68
N LEU A 77 -10.11 1.65 -0.34
CA LEU A 77 -9.46 0.72 -1.24
C LEU A 77 -10.48 0.08 -2.18
N ALA A 78 -11.66 -0.31 -1.66
CA ALA A 78 -12.75 -0.88 -2.43
C ALA A 78 -13.21 0.02 -3.59
N ALA A 79 -13.29 1.33 -3.34
CA ALA A 79 -13.65 2.34 -4.34
C ALA A 79 -12.67 2.39 -5.53
N ARG A 80 -11.42 1.97 -5.32
CA ARG A 80 -10.35 1.97 -6.33
C ARG A 80 -9.97 0.56 -6.78
N ALA A 81 -10.67 -0.46 -6.27
CA ALA A 81 -10.40 -1.85 -6.55
C ALA A 81 -11.00 -2.27 -7.89
N VAL A 82 -10.15 -2.89 -8.70
CA VAL A 82 -10.56 -3.62 -9.89
C VAL A 82 -10.58 -5.09 -9.51
N ILE A 83 -11.76 -5.71 -9.53
CA ILE A 83 -11.94 -7.13 -9.27
C ILE A 83 -12.43 -7.75 -10.57
N ASP A 84 -11.63 -8.66 -11.10
CA ASP A 84 -11.88 -9.39 -12.32
C ASP A 84 -12.15 -10.84 -11.95
N VAL A 85 -13.29 -11.36 -12.42
CA VAL A 85 -13.75 -12.71 -12.14
C VAL A 85 -13.78 -13.45 -13.46
N ASP A 86 -13.03 -14.55 -13.53
CA ASP A 86 -12.97 -15.47 -14.65
C ASP A 86 -13.58 -16.80 -14.21
N PRO A 87 -14.90 -16.98 -14.44
CA PRO A 87 -15.60 -18.21 -14.09
C PRO A 87 -15.39 -19.28 -15.18
N SER A 88 -14.87 -20.43 -14.78
CA SER A 88 -14.75 -21.65 -15.59
C SER A 88 -15.66 -22.75 -15.00
N PRO A 89 -16.12 -23.74 -15.78
CA PRO A 89 -17.08 -24.75 -15.31
C PRO A 89 -16.68 -25.44 -14.00
N ASP A 90 -15.39 -25.74 -13.84
CA ASP A 90 -14.87 -26.47 -12.68
C ASP A 90 -14.13 -25.57 -11.68
N THR A 91 -13.85 -24.31 -12.03
CA THR A 91 -12.94 -23.45 -11.27
C THR A 91 -13.29 -21.99 -11.44
N VAL A 92 -13.30 -21.24 -10.36
CA VAL A 92 -13.40 -19.79 -10.37
C VAL A 92 -12.03 -19.18 -10.09
N VAL A 93 -11.56 -18.32 -11.00
CA VAL A 93 -10.35 -17.53 -10.81
C VAL A 93 -10.75 -16.08 -10.58
N VAL A 94 -10.36 -15.50 -9.44
CA VAL A 94 -10.59 -14.09 -9.16
C VAL A 94 -9.27 -13.35 -9.02
N THR A 95 -9.12 -12.29 -9.79
CA THR A 95 -7.98 -11.39 -9.74
C THR A 95 -8.41 -10.04 -9.15
N VAL A 96 -7.75 -9.61 -8.08
CA VAL A 96 -7.93 -8.30 -7.47
C VAL A 96 -6.71 -7.43 -7.74
N THR A 97 -6.94 -6.23 -8.26
CA THR A 97 -5.93 -5.20 -8.48
C THR A 97 -6.23 -3.97 -7.63
N LEU A 98 -5.28 -3.56 -6.81
CA LEU A 98 -5.37 -2.36 -5.96
C LEU A 98 -4.24 -1.37 -6.25
N PRO A 99 -4.53 -0.07 -6.37
CA PRO A 99 -3.51 0.96 -6.48
C PRO A 99 -2.87 1.28 -5.12
N ILE A 100 -1.56 1.38 -5.10
CA ILE A 100 -0.73 1.86 -3.99
C ILE A 100 -0.29 3.29 -4.31
N ASN A 101 -0.81 4.24 -3.55
CA ASN A 101 -0.32 5.61 -3.61
C ASN A 101 1.08 5.70 -2.99
N SER A 102 1.89 6.59 -3.55
CA SER A 102 3.20 6.93 -3.00
C SER A 102 3.07 8.06 -1.97
N ILE A 103 3.71 7.88 -0.84
CA ILE A 103 3.84 8.84 0.26
C ILE A 103 5.27 9.43 0.25
N VAL A 104 6.23 8.75 -0.38
CA VAL A 104 7.62 9.18 -0.48
C VAL A 104 7.79 10.13 -1.67
N PRO A 105 8.30 11.36 -1.47
CA PRO A 105 8.62 12.26 -2.57
C PRO A 105 9.57 11.61 -3.58
N GLY A 106 9.23 11.67 -4.87
CA GLY A 106 10.06 11.11 -5.95
C GLY A 106 9.81 9.63 -6.27
N VAL A 107 8.97 8.91 -5.51
CA VAL A 107 8.57 7.53 -5.82
C VAL A 107 7.23 7.54 -6.56
N ALA A 108 7.15 6.83 -7.68
CA ALA A 108 5.93 6.72 -8.47
C ALA A 108 4.88 5.80 -7.80
N PRO A 109 3.57 6.10 -7.94
CA PRO A 109 2.51 5.17 -7.59
C PRO A 109 2.63 3.86 -8.39
N HIS A 110 2.18 2.75 -7.81
CA HIS A 110 2.18 1.44 -8.46
C HIS A 110 0.94 0.65 -8.07
N THR A 111 0.69 -0.47 -8.73
CA THR A 111 -0.46 -1.35 -8.46
C THR A 111 0.01 -2.70 -7.93
N VAL A 112 -0.77 -3.31 -7.06
CA VAL A 112 -0.60 -4.71 -6.67
C VAL A 112 -1.71 -5.55 -7.29
N ARG A 113 -1.37 -6.76 -7.74
CA ARG A 113 -2.30 -7.74 -8.29
C ARG A 113 -2.20 -9.02 -7.47
N ARG A 114 -3.33 -9.55 -7.02
CA ARG A 114 -3.44 -10.83 -6.32
C ARG A 114 -4.54 -11.67 -6.94
N THR A 115 -4.30 -12.96 -7.06
CA THR A 115 -5.23 -13.90 -7.68
C THR A 115 -5.53 -15.02 -6.70
N ALA A 116 -6.80 -15.42 -6.63
CA ALA A 116 -7.27 -16.57 -5.89
C ALA A 116 -8.00 -17.51 -6.86
N VAL A 117 -7.80 -18.80 -6.66
CA VAL A 117 -8.41 -19.86 -7.47
C VAL A 117 -9.21 -20.74 -6.52
N MET A 118 -10.46 -21.05 -6.86
CA MET A 118 -11.31 -21.98 -6.12
C MET A 118 -12.00 -22.96 -7.06
N PRO A 119 -12.23 -24.21 -6.64
CA PRO A 119 -13.16 -25.10 -7.34
C PRO A 119 -14.55 -24.45 -7.41
N ASN A 120 -15.26 -24.68 -8.51
CA ASN A 120 -16.64 -24.21 -8.65
C ASN A 120 -17.58 -25.21 -7.94
N ASP A 121 -18.35 -24.74 -6.95
CA ASP A 121 -19.26 -25.60 -6.19
C ASP A 121 -20.60 -25.83 -6.92
N ASP A 122 -20.90 -25.04 -7.95
CA ASP A 122 -22.05 -25.21 -8.87
C ASP A 122 -21.55 -25.43 -10.31
N PRO A 123 -20.97 -26.61 -10.61
CA PRO A 123 -20.57 -26.92 -11.97
C PRO A 123 -21.83 -26.97 -12.84
N LYS A 124 -21.93 -26.06 -13.81
CA LYS A 124 -22.89 -26.22 -14.91
C LYS A 124 -22.46 -27.48 -15.67
N GLY A 125 -23.04 -28.61 -15.30
CA GLY A 125 -22.92 -29.87 -16.04
C GLY A 125 -23.43 -29.70 -17.47
N PRO A 126 -22.98 -30.54 -18.40
CA PRO A 126 -23.42 -30.52 -19.80
C PRO A 126 -24.93 -30.71 -19.96
#